data_AF-A0AAD9R1Q8-F1
#
_entry.id   AF-A0AAD9R1Q8-F1
#
_cell.length_a   1.000
_cell.length_b   1.000
_cell.length_c   1.000
_cell.angle_alpha   90.00
_cell.angle_beta   90.00
_cell.angle_gamma   90.00
#
_symmetry.space_group_name_H-M   'P 1'
#
loop_
_entity.id
_entity.type
_entity.pdbx_description
1 polymer ?
#
loop_
_entity_poly.entity_id
_entity_poly.type
_entity_poly.pdbx_seq_one_letter_code
_entity_poly.pdbx_strand_id
1 'polypeptide(L)'
;MHIKTMICYILLFLFCLLVSLCHCSRVNRTWNNLAKSPSLWKNLCGQLDWQLSRIGEEKEQRRYTLDGGTVQWKKMFASRFLLHQNWLKGKCNVRTLEGHTQGISCVQFDDTRIASGSYDKTIRVWDIKSNESDVVLTLAGHSGTVRCLDLNGNRLVSGSVDRSIKVWDLSFKSYWSGASCKVTMIGHMHTVRCLQVDDEKVVSGSYDKTLKVWDIKTGDCKLTLRGHNAAVLCVQFDDRKIVSGSYDKTIKVWSLAEGSCLMTLTGHHDAVTCLNLTFDSRKVISGSLDHNLKFWDLLNGKCIGTLDWIRSEGHTGVIRCLQTDSWRIVSAGDDKTLKMWSLESGQRLLTLRCHTDGVTCLQFNDYSIVSGSYDKTVKLWDFTPSHDFLNPG
;
A
#
# COMPACT_ATOMS: atom_id res chain seq x y z
N MET A 1 -42.90 5.55 -21.64
CA MET A 1 -42.88 5.83 -20.18
C MET A 1 -42.36 4.64 -19.34
N HIS A 2 -42.61 3.39 -19.74
CA HIS A 2 -42.13 2.19 -19.01
C HIS A 2 -40.61 1.92 -19.00
N ILE A 3 -39.83 2.46 -19.94
CA ILE A 3 -38.38 2.19 -20.01
C ILE A 3 -37.60 2.98 -18.95
N LYS A 4 -38.01 4.21 -18.64
CA LYS A 4 -37.38 5.03 -17.58
C LYS A 4 -37.65 4.45 -16.18
N THR A 5 -38.86 3.96 -15.94
CA THR A 5 -39.20 3.25 -14.70
C THR A 5 -38.48 1.90 -14.61
N MET A 6 -38.25 1.19 -15.72
CA MET A 6 -37.46 -0.04 -15.70
C MET A 6 -35.96 0.22 -15.46
N ILE A 7 -35.42 1.35 -15.93
CA ILE A 7 -34.06 1.80 -15.60
C ILE A 7 -33.93 2.10 -14.09
N CYS A 8 -34.96 2.71 -13.47
CA CYS A 8 -35.00 2.83 -12.00
C CYS A 8 -35.08 1.47 -11.30
N TYR A 9 -35.84 0.50 -11.83
CA TYR A 9 -35.91 -0.85 -11.25
C TYR A 9 -34.61 -1.65 -11.41
N ILE A 10 -33.88 -1.48 -12.51
CA ILE A 10 -32.55 -2.10 -12.73
C ILE A 10 -31.47 -1.41 -11.88
N LEU A 11 -31.60 -0.09 -11.64
CA LEU A 11 -30.78 0.63 -10.67
C LEU A 11 -31.13 0.28 -9.21
N LEU A 12 -32.36 -0.14 -8.91
CA LEU A 12 -32.78 -0.64 -7.59
C LEU A 12 -32.35 -2.10 -7.33
N PHE A 13 -32.20 -2.92 -8.38
CA PHE A 13 -31.72 -4.31 -8.29
C PHE A 13 -30.22 -4.43 -8.62
N LEU A 14 -29.41 -3.71 -7.86
CA LEU A 14 -27.97 -3.54 -8.02
C LEU A 14 -27.12 -4.79 -7.67
N PHE A 15 -27.65 -6.01 -7.80
CA PHE A 15 -26.96 -7.26 -7.42
C PHE A 15 -26.67 -8.24 -8.57
N CYS A 16 -27.16 -7.98 -9.78
CA CYS A 16 -26.93 -8.87 -10.92
C CYS A 16 -25.85 -8.30 -11.85
N LEU A 17 -24.61 -8.61 -11.48
CA LEU A 17 -23.33 -8.32 -12.16
C LEU A 17 -23.37 -8.52 -13.69
N LEU A 18 -22.50 -7.79 -14.40
CA LEU A 18 -22.07 -7.87 -15.81
C LEU A 18 -22.64 -9.03 -16.66
N VAL A 19 -22.60 -10.26 -16.16
CA VAL A 19 -23.21 -11.47 -16.71
C VAL A 19 -24.67 -11.22 -17.12
N SER A 20 -25.50 -10.63 -16.27
CA SER A 20 -26.90 -10.33 -16.58
C SER A 20 -27.03 -9.27 -17.68
N LEU A 21 -26.22 -8.22 -17.68
CA LEU A 21 -26.19 -7.20 -18.74
C LEU A 21 -25.72 -7.77 -20.09
N CYS A 22 -24.71 -8.64 -20.08
CA CYS A 22 -24.23 -9.38 -21.25
C CYS A 22 -25.30 -10.36 -21.77
N HIS A 23 -26.00 -11.06 -20.90
CA HIS A 23 -27.14 -11.91 -21.28
C HIS A 23 -28.31 -11.08 -21.83
N CYS A 24 -28.66 -9.96 -21.18
CA CYS A 24 -29.68 -9.04 -21.66
C CYS A 24 -29.38 -8.52 -23.08
N SER A 25 -28.11 -8.25 -23.40
CA SER A 25 -27.70 -7.82 -24.75
C SER A 25 -28.01 -8.86 -25.85
N ARG A 26 -28.19 -10.14 -25.47
CA ARG A 26 -28.56 -11.25 -26.37
C ARG A 26 -30.08 -11.49 -26.45
N VAL A 27 -30.90 -10.80 -25.66
CA VAL A 27 -32.35 -11.02 -25.59
C VAL A 27 -33.11 -10.33 -26.73
N ASN A 28 -32.82 -9.06 -27.02
CA ASN A 28 -33.47 -8.31 -28.11
C ASN A 28 -32.58 -7.13 -28.58
N ARG A 29 -32.78 -6.63 -29.81
CA ARG A 29 -32.13 -5.44 -30.40
C ARG A 29 -32.20 -4.21 -29.50
N THR A 30 -33.33 -3.98 -28.81
CA THR A 30 -33.49 -2.87 -27.86
C THR A 30 -32.53 -2.97 -26.67
N TRP A 31 -32.41 -4.16 -26.08
CA TRP A 31 -31.46 -4.45 -25.01
C TRP A 31 -30.01 -4.41 -25.47
N ASN A 32 -29.73 -4.87 -26.70
CA ASN A 32 -28.40 -4.77 -27.30
C ASN A 32 -27.98 -3.30 -27.49
N ASN A 33 -28.90 -2.44 -27.95
CA ASN A 33 -28.64 -1.01 -28.11
C ASN A 33 -28.40 -0.33 -26.77
N LEU A 34 -29.16 -0.69 -25.72
CA LEU A 34 -28.96 -0.16 -24.36
C LEU A 34 -27.59 -0.59 -23.79
N ALA A 35 -27.21 -1.87 -23.96
CA ALA A 35 -25.93 -2.41 -23.53
C ALA A 35 -24.73 -1.87 -24.34
N LYS A 36 -24.96 -1.20 -25.47
CA LYS A 36 -23.93 -0.48 -26.24
C LYS A 36 -23.79 0.99 -25.82
N SER A 37 -24.71 1.53 -25.02
CA SER A 37 -24.69 2.94 -24.62
C SER A 37 -23.45 3.26 -23.76
N PRO A 38 -22.60 4.22 -24.16
CA PRO A 38 -21.43 4.61 -23.37
C PRO A 38 -21.77 5.17 -21.98
N SER A 39 -22.91 5.86 -21.84
CA SER A 39 -23.34 6.47 -20.58
C SER A 39 -23.61 5.44 -19.47
N LEU A 40 -24.13 4.26 -19.85
CA LEU A 40 -24.37 3.16 -18.92
C LEU A 40 -23.04 2.67 -18.32
N TRP A 41 -22.07 2.37 -19.18
CA TRP A 41 -20.75 1.88 -18.76
C TRP A 41 -19.96 2.92 -17.99
N LYS A 42 -20.06 4.20 -18.37
CA LYS A 42 -19.48 5.31 -17.61
C LYS A 42 -20.03 5.38 -16.19
N ASN A 43 -21.33 5.24 -16.01
CA ASN A 43 -21.96 5.24 -14.69
C ASN A 43 -21.53 4.02 -13.85
N LEU A 44 -21.41 2.84 -14.46
CA LEU A 44 -20.93 1.63 -13.78
C LEU A 44 -19.46 1.77 -13.34
N CYS A 45 -18.58 2.31 -14.19
CA CYS A 45 -17.19 2.62 -13.79
C CYS A 45 -17.12 3.62 -12.62
N GLY A 46 -18.13 4.48 -12.47
CA GLY A 46 -18.20 5.48 -11.41
C GLY A 46 -18.72 4.98 -10.06
N GLN A 47 -19.23 3.75 -9.98
CA GLN A 47 -19.65 3.17 -8.69
C GLN A 47 -18.44 2.89 -7.80
N LEU A 48 -18.60 3.06 -6.49
CA LEU A 48 -17.51 2.93 -5.50
C LEU A 48 -16.78 1.59 -5.60
N ASP A 49 -17.51 0.49 -5.84
CA ASP A 49 -16.95 -0.86 -5.94
C ASP A 49 -15.97 -1.06 -7.12
N TRP A 50 -16.06 -0.20 -8.14
CA TRP A 50 -15.25 -0.29 -9.37
C TRP A 50 -14.32 0.91 -9.54
N GLN A 51 -14.23 1.79 -8.54
CA GLN A 51 -13.31 2.91 -8.59
C GLN A 51 -11.89 2.43 -8.31
N LEU A 52 -10.99 2.79 -9.22
CA LEU A 52 -9.56 2.65 -9.03
C LEU A 52 -9.01 3.89 -8.31
N SER A 53 -7.76 3.82 -7.86
CA SER A 53 -7.04 5.04 -7.49
C SER A 53 -7.02 6.04 -8.65
N ARG A 54 -6.82 7.33 -8.36
CA ARG A 54 -6.71 8.38 -9.39
C ARG A 54 -5.69 8.00 -10.48
N ILE A 55 -4.55 7.42 -10.08
CA ILE A 55 -3.50 6.99 -11.01
C ILE A 55 -4.00 5.82 -11.87
N GLY A 56 -4.70 4.85 -11.28
CA GLY A 56 -5.32 3.74 -12.02
C GLY A 56 -6.37 4.22 -13.02
N GLU A 57 -7.20 5.19 -12.63
CA GLU A 57 -8.20 5.82 -13.49
C GLU A 57 -7.54 6.53 -14.69
N GLU A 58 -6.54 7.37 -14.46
CA GLU A 58 -5.81 8.07 -15.52
C GLU A 58 -5.13 7.09 -16.50
N LYS A 59 -4.58 5.97 -16.00
CA LYS A 59 -3.99 4.92 -16.84
C LYS A 59 -5.02 4.22 -17.71
N GLU A 60 -6.13 3.78 -17.13
CA GLU A 60 -7.17 3.12 -17.90
C GLU A 60 -7.80 4.08 -18.92
N GLN A 61 -8.01 5.34 -18.55
CA GLN A 61 -8.49 6.35 -19.49
C GLN A 61 -7.52 6.52 -20.66
N ARG A 62 -6.21 6.69 -20.41
CA ARG A 62 -5.22 6.77 -21.49
C ARG A 62 -5.20 5.51 -22.35
N ARG A 63 -5.38 4.34 -21.75
CA ARG A 63 -5.35 3.04 -22.45
C ARG A 63 -6.56 2.81 -23.36
N TYR A 64 -7.74 3.24 -22.93
CA TYR A 64 -9.01 2.98 -23.62
C TYR A 64 -9.56 4.20 -24.36
N THR A 65 -8.81 5.30 -24.42
CA THR A 65 -9.12 6.45 -25.28
C THR A 65 -8.56 6.18 -26.68
N LEU A 66 -9.43 6.23 -27.68
CA LEU A 66 -9.03 6.17 -29.08
C LEU A 66 -8.43 7.51 -29.52
N ASP A 67 -7.67 7.51 -30.63
CA ASP A 67 -7.02 8.71 -31.18
C ASP A 67 -7.99 9.88 -31.48
N GLY A 68 -9.29 9.59 -31.60
CA GLY A 68 -10.37 10.59 -31.74
C GLY A 68 -10.99 11.09 -30.42
N GLY A 69 -10.36 10.85 -29.25
CA GLY A 69 -10.84 11.29 -27.94
C GLY A 69 -12.05 10.53 -27.39
N THR A 70 -12.53 9.51 -28.09
CA THR A 70 -13.66 8.69 -27.65
C THR A 70 -13.18 7.55 -26.75
N VAL A 71 -13.70 7.49 -25.53
CA VAL A 71 -13.36 6.46 -24.52
C VAL A 71 -14.20 5.20 -24.73
N GLN A 72 -13.53 4.04 -24.80
CA GLN A 72 -14.17 2.73 -24.87
C GLN A 72 -14.63 2.24 -23.49
N TRP A 73 -15.64 2.90 -22.91
CA TRP A 73 -16.14 2.63 -21.55
C TRP A 73 -16.49 1.17 -21.27
N LYS A 74 -17.02 0.44 -22.26
CA LYS A 74 -17.35 -0.99 -22.10
C LYS A 74 -16.09 -1.86 -21.91
N LYS A 75 -15.01 -1.61 -22.66
CA LYS A 75 -13.75 -2.37 -22.54
C LYS A 75 -13.04 -2.03 -21.23
N MET A 76 -13.09 -0.76 -20.83
CA MET A 76 -12.58 -0.27 -19.56
C MET A 76 -13.28 -0.93 -18.38
N PHE A 77 -14.61 -0.97 -18.35
CA PHE A 77 -15.35 -1.69 -17.30
C PHE A 77 -15.03 -3.19 -17.29
N ALA A 78 -14.91 -3.83 -18.45
CA ALA A 78 -14.55 -5.24 -18.53
C ALA A 78 -13.14 -5.52 -17.95
N SER A 79 -12.17 -4.62 -18.19
CA SER A 79 -10.84 -4.67 -17.55
C SER A 79 -10.95 -4.63 -16.03
N ARG A 80 -11.68 -3.66 -15.47
CA ARG A 80 -11.91 -3.55 -14.01
C ARG A 80 -12.56 -4.78 -13.43
N PHE A 81 -13.59 -5.29 -14.10
CA PHE A 81 -14.29 -6.48 -13.68
C PHE A 81 -13.35 -7.68 -13.61
N LEU A 82 -12.51 -7.89 -14.64
CA LEU A 82 -11.53 -8.96 -14.66
C LEU A 82 -10.44 -8.76 -13.59
N LEU A 83 -10.00 -7.53 -13.37
CA LEU A 83 -9.03 -7.20 -12.33
C LEU A 83 -9.58 -7.56 -10.94
N HIS A 84 -10.80 -7.12 -10.64
CA HIS A 84 -11.48 -7.44 -9.38
C HIS A 84 -11.66 -8.97 -9.21
N GLN A 85 -12.03 -9.69 -10.29
CA GLN A 85 -12.11 -11.15 -10.28
C GLN A 85 -10.76 -11.82 -10.04
N ASN A 86 -9.68 -11.30 -10.62
CA ASN A 86 -8.32 -11.80 -10.39
C ASN A 86 -7.93 -11.66 -8.92
N TRP A 87 -8.25 -10.51 -8.31
CA TRP A 87 -8.04 -10.29 -6.88
C TRP A 87 -8.83 -11.28 -6.01
N LEU A 88 -10.14 -11.43 -6.25
CA LEU A 88 -10.99 -12.33 -5.48
C LEU A 88 -10.59 -13.81 -5.62
N LYS A 89 -10.13 -14.22 -6.81
CA LYS A 89 -9.69 -15.60 -7.07
C LYS A 89 -8.22 -15.84 -6.72
N GLY A 90 -7.46 -14.80 -6.41
CA GLY A 90 -6.01 -14.86 -6.25
C GLY A 90 -5.24 -15.21 -7.53
N LYS A 91 -5.83 -14.95 -8.71
CA LYS A 91 -5.18 -15.20 -9.99
C LYS A 91 -4.19 -14.07 -10.26
N CYS A 92 -2.92 -14.34 -10.03
CA CYS A 92 -1.82 -13.40 -10.26
C CYS A 92 -0.60 -14.11 -10.86
N ASN A 93 0.24 -13.32 -11.53
CA ASN A 93 1.57 -13.75 -11.95
C ASN A 93 2.58 -13.29 -10.89
N VAL A 94 3.44 -14.21 -10.43
CA VAL A 94 4.44 -13.89 -9.43
C VAL A 94 5.82 -13.87 -10.07
N ARG A 95 6.50 -12.73 -9.97
CA ARG A 95 7.92 -12.58 -10.33
C ARG A 95 8.76 -12.52 -9.06
N THR A 96 9.86 -13.26 -9.02
CA THR A 96 10.81 -13.25 -7.89
C THR A 96 12.08 -12.52 -8.32
N LEU A 97 12.47 -11.52 -7.54
CA LEU A 97 13.68 -10.73 -7.74
C LEU A 97 14.69 -11.11 -6.65
N GLU A 98 15.86 -11.54 -7.08
CA GLU A 98 16.96 -11.98 -6.22
C GLU A 98 18.19 -11.09 -6.44
N GLY A 99 18.87 -10.71 -5.36
CA GLY A 99 20.10 -9.92 -5.46
C GLY A 99 20.59 -9.29 -4.16
N HIS A 100 19.74 -9.18 -3.14
CA HIS A 100 20.22 -8.86 -1.79
C HIS A 100 20.92 -10.06 -1.16
N THR A 101 21.96 -9.80 -0.37
CA THR A 101 22.74 -10.88 0.29
C THR A 101 22.10 -11.33 1.62
N GLN A 102 21.26 -10.48 2.19
CA GLN A 102 20.51 -10.70 3.43
C GLN A 102 19.03 -10.35 3.25
N GLY A 103 18.21 -10.65 4.26
CA GLY A 103 16.76 -10.44 4.22
C GLY A 103 16.37 -9.01 3.86
N ILE A 104 15.18 -8.83 3.34
CA ILE A 104 14.64 -7.51 3.01
C ILE A 104 13.90 -6.96 4.23
N SER A 105 14.01 -5.67 4.47
CA SER A 105 13.41 -5.00 5.63
C SER A 105 12.30 -4.02 5.26
N CYS A 106 12.36 -3.47 4.05
CA CYS A 106 11.44 -2.47 3.54
C CYS A 106 11.44 -2.48 2.01
N VAL A 107 10.29 -2.17 1.43
CA VAL A 107 10.07 -2.09 -0.02
C VAL A 107 9.19 -0.89 -0.29
N GLN A 108 9.50 -0.19 -1.37
CA GLN A 108 8.65 0.82 -1.99
C GLN A 108 8.60 0.55 -3.50
N PHE A 109 7.54 0.92 -4.20
CA PHE A 109 7.46 0.80 -5.65
C PHE A 109 6.59 1.89 -6.27
N ASP A 110 6.93 2.22 -7.50
CA ASP A 110 6.13 3.03 -8.40
C ASP A 110 5.74 2.18 -9.62
N ASP A 111 5.20 2.80 -10.67
CA ASP A 111 4.77 2.08 -11.88
C ASP A 111 5.90 1.49 -12.73
N THR A 112 7.13 1.89 -12.44
CA THR A 112 8.31 1.59 -13.24
C THR A 112 9.40 0.91 -12.46
N ARG A 113 9.48 1.14 -11.15
CA ARG A 113 10.61 0.77 -10.31
C ARG A 113 10.14 0.19 -9.00
N ILE A 114 10.91 -0.75 -8.50
CA ILE A 114 10.84 -1.22 -7.12
C ILE A 114 12.11 -0.76 -6.42
N ALA A 115 12.02 -0.26 -5.19
CA ALA A 115 13.14 0.05 -4.31
C ALA A 115 13.06 -0.86 -3.08
N SER A 116 14.10 -1.65 -2.82
CA SER A 116 14.19 -2.55 -1.67
C SER A 116 15.37 -2.20 -0.77
N GLY A 117 15.12 -2.15 0.53
CA GLY A 117 16.16 -1.97 1.55
C GLY A 117 16.40 -3.27 2.30
N SER A 118 17.66 -3.56 2.62
CA SER A 118 18.05 -4.83 3.21
C SER A 118 18.94 -4.68 4.44
N TYR A 119 19.07 -5.79 5.18
CA TYR A 119 20.04 -5.97 6.24
C TYR A 119 21.49 -5.94 5.73
N ASP A 120 21.70 -6.11 4.42
CA ASP A 120 23.01 -5.96 3.77
C ASP A 120 23.51 -4.50 3.66
N LYS A 121 22.77 -3.55 4.25
CA LYS A 121 23.08 -2.11 4.32
C LYS A 121 22.91 -1.36 3.00
N THR A 122 22.44 -2.03 1.96
CA THR A 122 22.21 -1.44 0.65
C THR A 122 20.73 -1.21 0.37
N ILE A 123 20.46 -0.33 -0.57
CA ILE A 123 19.16 -0.18 -1.21
C ILE A 123 19.34 -0.56 -2.68
N ARG A 124 18.50 -1.45 -3.19
CA ARG A 124 18.50 -1.81 -4.62
C ARG A 124 17.25 -1.27 -5.29
N VAL A 125 17.42 -0.77 -6.51
CA VAL A 125 16.33 -0.35 -7.39
C VAL A 125 16.26 -1.28 -8.58
N TRP A 126 15.07 -1.78 -8.85
CA TRP A 126 14.75 -2.76 -9.88
C TRP A 126 13.81 -2.13 -10.91
N ASP A 127 13.89 -2.50 -12.18
CA ASP A 127 12.91 -2.12 -13.20
C ASP A 127 11.77 -3.14 -13.22
N ILE A 128 10.52 -2.68 -13.28
CA ILE A 128 9.33 -3.54 -13.38
C ILE A 128 9.08 -3.97 -14.83
N LYS A 129 9.45 -3.12 -15.80
CA LYS A 129 9.15 -3.33 -17.22
C LYS A 129 10.16 -4.25 -17.89
N SER A 130 11.43 -4.17 -17.50
CA SER A 130 12.40 -5.16 -17.96
C SER A 130 11.97 -6.53 -17.46
N ASN A 131 11.93 -7.52 -18.35
CA ASN A 131 11.68 -8.90 -17.94
C ASN A 131 12.92 -9.53 -17.31
N GLU A 132 14.05 -8.82 -17.34
CA GLU A 132 15.29 -9.18 -16.66
C GLU A 132 15.18 -8.74 -15.19
N SER A 133 15.53 -9.65 -14.28
CA SER A 133 15.57 -9.42 -12.83
C SER A 133 16.76 -8.55 -12.40
N ASP A 134 17.25 -7.70 -13.29
CA ASP A 134 18.50 -7.01 -13.12
C ASP A 134 18.34 -5.78 -12.22
N VAL A 135 19.29 -5.65 -11.30
CA VAL A 135 19.38 -4.49 -10.42
C VAL A 135 19.85 -3.30 -11.25
N VAL A 136 18.98 -2.30 -11.39
CA VAL A 136 19.27 -1.06 -12.14
C VAL A 136 20.25 -0.19 -11.37
N LEU A 137 20.07 -0.08 -10.06
CA LEU A 137 20.86 0.80 -9.21
C LEU A 137 21.05 0.19 -7.83
N THR A 138 22.27 0.27 -7.30
CA THR A 138 22.57 -0.09 -5.91
C THR A 138 23.07 1.15 -5.18
N LEU A 139 22.28 1.63 -4.23
CA LEU A 139 22.63 2.74 -3.36
C LEU A 139 23.35 2.20 -2.13
N ALA A 140 24.60 2.60 -1.97
CA ALA A 140 25.44 2.30 -0.82
C ALA A 140 25.82 3.61 -0.14
N GLY A 141 25.72 3.65 1.19
CA GLY A 141 26.06 4.85 1.97
C GLY A 141 25.62 4.80 3.43
N HIS A 142 24.72 3.89 3.79
CA HIS A 142 24.45 3.56 5.18
C HIS A 142 25.52 2.62 5.74
N SER A 143 25.91 2.82 7.01
CA SER A 143 26.87 1.95 7.70
C SER A 143 26.20 0.79 8.44
N GLY A 144 24.86 0.86 8.59
CA GLY A 144 24.00 -0.13 9.21
C GLY A 144 22.87 -0.59 8.30
N THR A 145 22.03 -1.51 8.80
CA THR A 145 20.90 -2.06 8.05
C THR A 145 19.90 -0.96 7.71
N VAL A 146 19.40 -0.94 6.47
CA VAL A 146 18.27 -0.09 6.11
C VAL A 146 17.01 -0.71 6.71
N ARG A 147 16.13 0.07 7.35
CA ARG A 147 14.94 -0.44 8.07
C ARG A 147 13.62 0.12 7.55
N CYS A 148 13.64 1.28 6.93
CA CYS A 148 12.48 1.90 6.33
C CYS A 148 12.88 2.70 5.08
N LEU A 149 11.94 2.76 4.14
CA LEU A 149 12.05 3.48 2.88
C LEU A 149 10.72 4.15 2.60
N ASP A 150 10.79 5.33 1.98
CA ASP A 150 9.64 5.98 1.37
C ASP A 150 10.04 6.65 0.05
N LEU A 151 9.23 6.41 -0.99
CA LEU A 151 9.50 6.80 -2.37
C LEU A 151 8.45 7.80 -2.83
N ASN A 152 8.90 9.02 -3.14
CA ASN A 152 8.05 10.05 -3.72
C ASN A 152 8.68 10.53 -5.05
N GLY A 153 8.19 9.99 -6.16
CA GLY A 153 8.72 10.27 -7.50
C GLY A 153 10.18 9.85 -7.64
N ASN A 154 11.08 10.80 -7.92
CA ASN A 154 12.53 10.54 -7.99
C ASN A 154 13.25 10.71 -6.65
N ARG A 155 12.55 11.06 -5.57
CA ARG A 155 13.13 11.19 -4.25
C ARG A 155 12.87 9.93 -3.44
N LEU A 156 13.92 9.33 -2.92
CA LEU A 156 13.83 8.22 -1.98
C LEU A 156 14.39 8.67 -0.64
N VAL A 157 13.71 8.34 0.46
CA VAL A 157 14.18 8.60 1.82
C VAL A 157 14.37 7.27 2.55
N SER A 158 15.52 7.09 3.20
CA SER A 158 15.84 5.86 3.93
C SER A 158 16.20 6.14 5.38
N GLY A 159 15.77 5.25 6.27
CA GLY A 159 16.17 5.23 7.68
C GLY A 159 16.92 3.94 8.02
N SER A 160 17.93 4.06 8.88
CA SER A 160 18.89 2.98 9.15
C SER A 160 19.19 2.77 10.64
N VAL A 161 19.79 1.63 10.94
CA VAL A 161 20.38 1.31 12.26
C VAL A 161 21.54 2.25 12.60
N ASP A 162 22.19 2.86 11.62
CA ASP A 162 23.22 3.88 11.83
C ASP A 162 22.70 5.22 12.39
N ARG A 163 21.40 5.29 12.71
CA ARG A 163 20.71 6.43 13.34
C ARG A 163 20.54 7.63 12.41
N SER A 164 20.91 7.49 11.13
CA SER A 164 20.73 8.53 10.13
C SER A 164 19.50 8.30 9.26
N ILE A 165 18.99 9.40 8.71
CA ILE A 165 18.05 9.41 7.61
C ILE A 165 18.77 10.00 6.40
N LYS A 166 18.67 9.35 5.25
CA LYS A 166 19.30 9.82 4.00
C LYS A 166 18.25 10.08 2.93
N VAL A 167 18.42 11.18 2.21
CA VAL A 167 17.61 11.55 1.06
C VAL A 167 18.41 11.32 -0.21
N TRP A 168 17.88 10.48 -1.08
CA TRP A 168 18.49 10.06 -2.33
C TRP A 168 17.73 10.64 -3.51
N ASP A 169 18.46 11.01 -4.56
CA ASP A 169 17.89 11.38 -5.85
C ASP A 169 18.13 10.27 -6.88
N LEU A 170 17.03 9.69 -7.35
CA LEU A 170 17.00 8.61 -8.33
C LEU A 170 17.04 9.13 -9.78
N SER A 171 17.03 10.45 -10.02
CA SER A 171 17.19 10.99 -11.38
C SER A 171 18.61 10.82 -11.91
N PHE A 172 19.59 10.72 -11.00
CA PHE A 172 20.99 10.52 -11.36
C PHE A 172 21.24 9.05 -11.71
N LYS A 173 21.30 8.73 -13.00
CA LYS A 173 21.77 7.43 -13.53
C LYS A 173 23.31 7.29 -13.49
N SER A 174 23.95 7.89 -12.50
CA SER A 174 25.42 7.87 -12.36
C SER A 174 25.85 6.57 -11.68
N TYR A 175 26.93 5.97 -12.19
CA TYR A 175 27.57 4.76 -11.65
C TYR A 175 28.09 4.91 -10.20
N TRP A 176 28.09 6.13 -9.65
CA TRP A 176 28.60 6.41 -8.31
C TRP A 176 27.46 6.63 -7.29
N SER A 177 27.19 5.60 -6.51
CA SER A 177 26.16 5.55 -5.47
C SER A 177 26.27 6.66 -4.41
N GLY A 178 27.48 7.13 -4.11
CA GLY A 178 27.71 8.21 -3.14
C GLY A 178 27.23 9.60 -3.59
N ALA A 179 27.13 9.86 -4.90
CA ALA A 179 26.72 11.16 -5.43
C ALA A 179 25.19 11.37 -5.42
N SER A 180 24.43 10.32 -5.11
CA SER A 180 22.96 10.37 -5.10
C SER A 180 22.38 10.82 -3.74
N CYS A 181 23.17 10.78 -2.66
CA CYS A 181 22.74 11.21 -1.33
C CYS A 181 22.85 12.73 -1.20
N LYS A 182 21.71 13.44 -1.19
CA LYS A 182 21.65 14.91 -1.12
C LYS A 182 21.69 15.45 0.31
N VAL A 183 20.96 14.80 1.21
CA VAL A 183 20.78 15.27 2.60
C VAL A 183 20.95 14.09 3.53
N THR A 184 21.71 14.28 4.62
CA THR A 184 21.79 13.33 5.73
C THR A 184 21.29 14.03 6.99
N MET A 185 20.19 13.52 7.55
CA MET A 185 19.62 14.03 8.79
C MET A 185 20.14 13.19 9.95
N ILE A 186 20.69 13.87 10.95
CA ILE A 186 21.30 13.26 12.14
C ILE A 186 20.63 13.88 13.37
N GLY A 187 20.24 13.04 14.32
CA GLY A 187 19.67 13.51 15.59
C GLY A 187 18.89 12.45 16.37
N HIS A 188 18.54 11.32 15.76
CA HIS A 188 18.09 10.15 16.52
C HIS A 188 19.25 9.51 17.28
N MET A 189 18.96 8.98 18.47
CA MET A 189 19.97 8.34 19.34
C MET A 189 20.03 6.82 19.16
N HIS A 190 19.08 6.24 18.43
CA HIS A 190 19.01 4.83 18.08
C HIS A 190 18.47 4.66 16.66
N THR A 191 18.45 3.42 16.17
CA THR A 191 17.87 2.96 14.91
C THR A 191 16.60 3.72 14.52
N VAL A 192 16.61 4.31 13.33
CA VAL A 192 15.40 4.83 12.68
C VAL A 192 14.64 3.64 12.14
N ARG A 193 13.45 3.37 12.70
CA ARG A 193 12.70 2.14 12.42
C ARG A 193 11.64 2.34 11.35
N CYS A 194 10.98 3.48 11.35
CA CYS A 194 9.90 3.81 10.44
C CYS A 194 10.00 5.28 10.04
N LEU A 195 9.56 5.59 8.83
CA LEU A 195 9.43 6.95 8.36
C LEU A 195 8.29 7.04 7.35
N GLN A 196 7.79 8.26 7.15
CA GLN A 196 6.97 8.65 6.02
C GLN A 196 7.44 10.04 5.55
N VAL A 197 7.25 10.35 4.28
CA VAL A 197 7.67 11.59 3.63
C VAL A 197 6.51 12.28 2.92
N ASP A 198 6.51 13.61 2.94
CA ASP A 198 5.77 14.46 2.01
C ASP A 198 6.76 15.33 1.20
N ASP A 199 6.27 16.27 0.38
CA ASP A 199 7.15 17.10 -0.45
C ASP A 199 8.09 18.03 0.35
N GLU A 200 7.78 18.30 1.62
CA GLU A 200 8.43 19.28 2.48
C GLU A 200 9.09 18.70 3.75
N LYS A 201 8.58 17.58 4.26
CA LYS A 201 8.83 17.07 5.60
C LYS A 201 9.05 15.57 5.60
N VAL A 202 9.87 15.12 6.54
CA VAL A 202 10.00 13.71 6.90
C VAL A 202 9.52 13.56 8.33
N VAL A 203 8.67 12.57 8.59
CA VAL A 203 8.34 12.14 9.96
C VAL A 203 8.98 10.78 10.21
N SER A 204 9.79 10.66 11.26
CA SER A 204 10.51 9.43 11.58
C SER A 204 10.25 8.97 13.00
N GLY A 205 10.16 7.66 13.20
CA GLY A 205 10.11 7.00 14.51
C GLY A 205 11.35 6.14 14.74
N SER A 206 11.85 6.16 15.98
CA SER A 206 13.09 5.48 16.36
C SER A 206 12.93 4.60 17.60
N TYR A 207 13.89 3.68 17.75
CA TYR A 207 14.09 2.91 18.96
C TYR A 207 14.52 3.76 20.16
N ASP A 208 14.90 5.02 19.96
CA ASP A 208 15.13 6.00 21.02
C ASP A 208 13.84 6.50 21.70
N LYS A 209 12.69 5.91 21.34
CA LYS A 209 11.35 6.18 21.89
C LYS A 209 10.75 7.53 21.46
N THR A 210 11.40 8.23 20.53
CA THR A 210 10.94 9.52 20.02
C THR A 210 10.47 9.43 18.58
N LEU A 211 9.60 10.38 18.21
CA LEU A 211 9.40 10.74 16.81
C LEU A 211 10.06 12.10 16.55
N LYS A 212 10.50 12.30 15.31
CA LYS A 212 11.04 13.58 14.85
C LYS A 212 10.40 14.00 13.54
N VAL A 213 10.20 15.30 13.40
CA VAL A 213 9.75 15.94 12.16
C VAL A 213 10.91 16.76 11.63
N TRP A 214 11.28 16.51 10.38
CA TRP A 214 12.43 17.12 9.72
C TRP A 214 11.99 17.97 8.54
N ASP A 215 12.73 19.04 8.26
CA ASP A 215 12.67 19.69 6.96
C ASP A 215 13.43 18.84 5.93
N ILE A 216 12.79 18.53 4.80
CA ILE A 216 13.44 17.68 3.79
C ILE A 216 14.53 18.42 2.99
N LYS A 217 14.45 19.76 2.89
CA LYS A 217 15.38 20.58 2.11
C LYS A 217 16.61 20.92 2.92
N THR A 218 16.43 21.33 4.18
CA THR A 218 17.56 21.69 5.04
C THR A 218 18.12 20.51 5.83
N GLY A 219 17.30 19.49 6.09
CA GLY A 219 17.65 18.37 6.96
C GLY A 219 17.52 18.67 8.46
N ASP A 220 16.99 19.85 8.81
CA ASP A 220 16.86 20.29 10.20
C ASP A 220 15.71 19.58 10.92
N CYS A 221 15.94 19.21 12.18
CA CYS A 221 14.90 18.66 13.05
C CYS A 221 14.01 19.80 13.58
N LYS A 222 12.77 19.92 13.07
CA LYS A 222 11.80 20.94 13.50
C LYS A 222 11.12 20.58 14.82
N LEU A 223 10.72 19.32 15.00
CA LEU A 223 10.00 18.85 16.18
C LEU A 223 10.58 17.55 16.71
N THR A 224 10.58 17.38 18.03
CA THR A 224 10.87 16.11 18.70
C THR A 224 9.71 15.75 19.61
N LEU A 225 8.98 14.70 19.26
CA LEU A 225 7.81 14.24 19.99
C LEU A 225 8.25 13.17 20.99
N ARG A 226 8.01 13.45 22.28
CA ARG A 226 8.32 12.56 23.40
C ARG A 226 7.01 12.15 24.07
N GLY A 227 6.88 10.86 24.39
CA GLY A 227 5.72 10.37 25.13
C GLY A 227 5.46 8.86 24.98
N HIS A 228 6.06 8.20 24.00
CA HIS A 228 6.15 6.74 24.00
C HIS A 228 7.15 6.25 25.05
N ASN A 229 6.83 5.13 25.70
CA ASN A 229 7.66 4.55 26.76
C ASN A 229 8.67 3.52 26.25
N ALA A 230 8.52 3.09 25.00
CA ALA A 230 9.41 2.17 24.31
C ALA A 230 9.56 2.54 22.82
N ALA A 231 10.31 1.72 22.07
CA ALA A 231 10.67 1.95 20.68
C ALA A 231 9.45 2.24 19.79
N VAL A 232 9.52 3.29 18.96
CA VAL A 232 8.50 3.57 17.94
C VAL A 232 8.75 2.65 16.74
N LEU A 233 7.72 1.92 16.31
CA LEU A 233 7.85 0.86 15.32
C LEU A 233 7.20 1.18 13.98
N CYS A 234 6.16 1.99 13.99
CA CYS A 234 5.45 2.42 12.79
C CYS A 234 4.92 3.84 12.96
N VAL A 235 4.83 4.55 11.85
CA VAL A 235 4.32 5.93 11.79
C VAL A 235 3.53 6.12 10.51
N GLN A 236 2.45 6.89 10.60
CA GLN A 236 1.78 7.53 9.48
C GLN A 236 1.49 8.99 9.84
N PHE A 237 1.40 9.88 8.85
CA PHE A 237 0.94 11.24 9.07
C PHE A 237 0.10 11.76 7.89
N ASP A 238 -0.77 12.70 8.21
CA ASP A 238 -1.54 13.52 7.27
C ASP A 238 -1.19 15.01 7.50
N ASP A 239 -1.89 15.91 6.82
CA ASP A 239 -1.65 17.37 6.92
C ASP A 239 -1.78 17.95 8.35
N ARG A 240 -2.41 17.23 9.29
CA ARG A 240 -2.76 17.75 10.62
C ARG A 240 -2.21 16.90 11.78
N LYS A 241 -2.04 15.60 11.58
CA LYS A 241 -1.81 14.64 12.65
C LYS A 241 -0.73 13.65 12.29
N ILE A 242 -0.01 13.20 13.30
CA ILE A 242 0.87 12.03 13.23
C ILE A 242 0.20 10.91 14.03
N VAL A 243 0.23 9.69 13.52
CA VAL A 243 -0.17 8.48 14.24
C VAL A 243 1.02 7.55 14.33
N SER A 244 1.35 7.10 15.54
CA SER A 244 2.51 6.24 15.79
C SER A 244 2.15 5.02 16.62
N GLY A 245 2.72 3.88 16.27
CA GLY A 245 2.62 2.63 17.04
C GLY A 245 3.97 2.28 17.64
N SER A 246 3.94 1.76 18.87
CA SER A 246 5.16 1.52 19.65
C SER A 246 5.20 0.12 20.27
N TYR A 247 6.42 -0.25 20.66
CA TYR A 247 6.70 -1.41 21.49
C TYR A 247 6.05 -1.31 22.88
N ASP A 248 5.61 -0.12 23.30
CA ASP A 248 4.85 0.09 24.55
C ASP A 248 3.38 -0.36 24.47
N LYS A 249 3.00 -1.02 23.36
CA LYS A 249 1.66 -1.57 23.10
C LYS A 249 0.58 -0.52 22.85
N THR A 250 0.97 0.75 22.75
CA THR A 250 0.04 1.85 22.49
C THR A 250 0.18 2.41 21.08
N ILE A 251 -0.90 3.02 20.62
CA ILE A 251 -0.88 3.91 19.45
C ILE A 251 -1.11 5.32 19.97
N LYS A 252 -0.31 6.28 19.52
CA LYS A 252 -0.48 7.70 19.88
C LYS A 252 -0.80 8.52 18.66
N VAL A 253 -1.71 9.48 18.84
CA VAL A 253 -2.06 10.50 17.86
C VAL A 253 -1.48 11.81 18.35
N TRP A 254 -0.81 12.53 17.48
CA TRP A 254 -0.10 13.76 17.79
C TRP A 254 -0.56 14.89 16.87
N SER A 255 -0.49 16.12 17.36
CA SER A 255 -0.61 17.32 16.54
C SER A 255 0.65 17.48 15.70
N LEU A 256 0.52 17.57 14.37
CA LEU A 256 1.67 17.83 13.50
C LEU A 256 2.21 19.26 13.69
N ALA A 257 1.34 20.20 14.06
CA ALA A 257 1.70 21.60 14.26
C ALA A 257 2.43 21.84 15.61
N GLU A 258 1.92 21.23 16.68
CA GLU A 258 2.41 21.50 18.05
C GLU A 258 3.34 20.40 18.59
N GLY A 259 3.30 19.20 18.01
CA GLY A 259 3.98 18.02 18.55
C GLY A 259 3.36 17.46 19.83
N SER A 260 2.23 18.00 20.28
CA SER A 260 1.49 17.56 21.47
C SER A 260 0.79 16.21 21.23
N CYS A 261 0.75 15.34 22.24
CA CYS A 261 0.00 14.08 22.17
C CYS A 261 -1.49 14.36 22.38
N LEU A 262 -2.30 14.16 21.33
CA LEU A 262 -3.74 14.40 21.32
C LEU A 262 -4.52 13.23 21.92
N MET A 263 -4.07 12.01 21.66
CA MET A 263 -4.79 10.79 22.05
C MET A 263 -3.83 9.62 22.21
N THR A 264 -4.13 8.74 23.17
CA THR A 264 -3.44 7.45 23.34
C THR A 264 -4.47 6.33 23.25
N LEU A 265 -4.33 5.47 22.25
CA LEU A 265 -5.16 4.30 22.04
C LEU A 265 -4.50 3.10 22.73
N THR A 266 -5.27 2.41 23.55
CA THR A 266 -4.83 1.23 24.31
C THR A 266 -5.75 0.06 23.99
N GLY A 267 -5.19 -1.16 23.95
CA GLY A 267 -5.97 -2.37 23.71
C GLY A 267 -5.24 -3.49 22.96
N HIS A 268 -4.08 -3.21 22.36
CA HIS A 268 -3.16 -4.28 21.95
C HIS A 268 -2.50 -4.90 23.17
N HIS A 269 -2.27 -6.21 23.12
CA HIS A 269 -1.64 -6.95 24.23
C HIS A 269 -0.12 -7.06 24.07
N ASP A 270 0.39 -6.71 22.89
CA ASP A 270 1.80 -6.65 22.57
C ASP A 270 2.09 -5.48 21.61
N ALA A 271 3.36 -5.26 21.32
CA ALA A 271 3.91 -4.17 20.54
C ALA A 271 3.22 -3.98 19.17
N VAL A 272 2.92 -2.72 18.83
CA VAL A 272 2.25 -2.34 17.58
C VAL A 272 3.29 -2.17 16.48
N THR A 273 3.29 -3.08 15.51
CA THR A 273 4.36 -3.24 14.51
C THR A 273 4.11 -2.48 13.22
N CYS A 274 2.85 -2.31 12.85
CA CYS A 274 2.43 -1.61 11.64
C CYS A 274 1.08 -0.92 11.85
N LEU A 275 0.86 0.17 11.12
CA LEU A 275 -0.40 0.89 11.10
C LEU A 275 -0.64 1.54 9.73
N ASN A 276 -1.90 1.80 9.42
CA ASN A 276 -2.31 2.53 8.21
C ASN A 276 -3.55 3.36 8.52
N LEU A 277 -3.62 4.56 7.94
CA LEU A 277 -4.78 5.45 8.01
C LEU A 277 -5.74 5.09 6.88
N THR A 278 -7.03 5.03 7.18
CA THR A 278 -8.04 4.92 6.12
C THR A 278 -8.07 6.18 5.26
N PHE A 279 -8.57 6.07 4.03
CA PHE A 279 -8.62 7.19 3.08
C PHE A 279 -9.32 8.45 3.64
N ASP A 280 -10.33 8.28 4.49
CA ASP A 280 -11.03 9.40 5.14
C ASP A 280 -10.28 9.98 6.37
N SER A 281 -9.14 9.39 6.74
CA SER A 281 -8.33 9.73 7.92
C SER A 281 -9.12 9.72 9.24
N ARG A 282 -10.23 8.96 9.29
CA ARG A 282 -11.06 8.80 10.49
C ARG A 282 -10.76 7.54 11.26
N LYS A 283 -10.24 6.51 10.59
CA LYS A 283 -9.92 5.23 11.21
C LYS A 283 -8.44 4.91 11.06
N VAL A 284 -7.94 4.14 12.02
CA VAL A 284 -6.62 3.52 11.96
C VAL A 284 -6.81 2.02 11.97
N ILE A 285 -6.03 1.33 11.15
CA ILE A 285 -5.89 -0.13 11.20
C ILE A 285 -4.47 -0.41 11.67
N SER A 286 -4.33 -1.25 12.69
CA SER A 286 -3.03 -1.60 13.28
C SER A 286 -2.83 -3.10 13.34
N GLY A 287 -1.58 -3.52 13.12
CA GLY A 287 -1.11 -4.89 13.35
C GLY A 287 -0.13 -4.92 14.51
N SER A 288 -0.06 -6.06 15.19
CA SER A 288 0.74 -6.21 16.41
C SER A 288 1.48 -7.55 16.47
N LEU A 289 2.45 -7.60 17.38
CA LEU A 289 3.04 -8.83 17.89
C LEU A 289 2.00 -9.76 18.54
N ASP A 290 0.83 -9.26 18.93
CA ASP A 290 -0.28 -10.07 19.48
C ASP A 290 -1.07 -10.87 18.44
N HIS A 291 -0.61 -10.89 17.18
CA HIS A 291 -1.20 -11.61 16.04
C HIS A 291 -2.53 -11.04 15.51
N ASN A 292 -3.03 -9.94 16.07
CA ASN A 292 -4.31 -9.37 15.68
C ASN A 292 -4.17 -8.09 14.86
N LEU A 293 -5.13 -7.90 13.95
CA LEU A 293 -5.41 -6.59 13.39
C LEU A 293 -6.50 -5.92 14.22
N LYS A 294 -6.34 -4.64 14.55
CA LYS A 294 -7.37 -3.85 15.24
C LYS A 294 -7.75 -2.62 14.42
N PHE A 295 -9.04 -2.30 14.49
CA PHE A 295 -9.61 -1.08 13.92
C PHE A 295 -9.89 -0.09 15.03
N TRP A 296 -9.55 1.17 14.80
CA TRP A 296 -9.71 2.26 15.75
C TRP A 296 -10.46 3.40 15.12
N ASP A 297 -11.36 4.01 15.87
CA ASP A 297 -12.00 5.27 15.52
C ASP A 297 -11.22 6.43 16.16
N LEU A 298 -10.71 7.34 15.33
CA LEU A 298 -9.94 8.50 15.79
C LEU A 298 -10.79 9.62 16.38
N LEU A 299 -12.12 9.55 16.24
CA LEU A 299 -13.02 10.54 16.85
C LEU A 299 -13.16 10.34 18.36
N ASN A 300 -13.25 9.08 18.80
CA ASN A 300 -13.50 8.71 20.20
C ASN A 300 -12.38 7.87 20.83
N GLY A 301 -11.39 7.45 20.05
CA GLY A 301 -10.26 6.65 20.51
C GLY A 301 -10.59 5.20 20.85
N LYS A 302 -11.74 4.68 20.41
CA LYS A 302 -12.18 3.32 20.73
C LYS A 302 -11.77 2.32 19.66
N CYS A 303 -11.48 1.10 20.10
CA CYS A 303 -11.34 -0.04 19.22
C CYS A 303 -12.74 -0.47 18.74
N ILE A 304 -12.96 -0.48 17.42
CA ILE A 304 -14.25 -0.79 16.79
C ILE A 304 -14.33 -2.22 16.26
N GLY A 305 -13.18 -2.89 16.08
CA GLY A 305 -13.13 -4.25 15.54
C GLY A 305 -11.76 -4.89 15.74
N THR A 306 -11.74 -6.22 15.76
CA THR A 306 -10.51 -7.02 15.85
C THR A 306 -10.62 -8.19 14.88
N LEU A 307 -9.59 -8.42 14.07
CA LEU A 307 -9.41 -9.64 13.28
C LEU A 307 -8.36 -10.47 14.00
N ASP A 308 -8.82 -11.56 14.60
CA ASP A 308 -7.96 -12.48 15.33
C ASP A 308 -7.71 -13.77 14.51
N TRP A 309 -6.70 -14.52 14.93
CA TRP A 309 -6.31 -15.74 14.24
C TRP A 309 -7.33 -16.88 14.40
N ILE A 310 -8.14 -16.85 15.46
CA ILE A 310 -9.05 -17.94 15.84
C ILE A 310 -10.37 -17.83 15.09
N ARG A 311 -11.02 -16.67 15.17
CA ARG A 311 -12.36 -16.38 14.66
C ARG A 311 -12.34 -15.88 13.23
N SER A 312 -11.28 -15.16 12.84
CA SER A 312 -11.19 -14.54 11.51
C SER A 312 -10.18 -15.22 10.60
N GLU A 313 -9.58 -16.34 11.03
CA GLU A 313 -8.47 -17.00 10.31
C GLU A 313 -7.35 -16.00 9.95
N GLY A 314 -7.06 -15.12 10.92
CA GLY A 314 -5.96 -14.15 10.97
C GLY A 314 -4.56 -14.71 10.72
N HIS A 315 -3.57 -13.88 11.01
CA HIS A 315 -2.18 -14.31 10.98
C HIS A 315 -1.85 -15.18 12.18
N THR A 316 -1.09 -16.25 11.98
CA THR A 316 -0.63 -17.13 13.07
C THR A 316 0.71 -16.68 13.66
N GLY A 317 1.40 -15.78 12.95
CA GLY A 317 2.66 -15.17 13.34
C GLY A 317 2.50 -13.67 13.52
N VAL A 318 3.60 -12.99 13.84
CA VAL A 318 3.57 -11.54 14.03
C VAL A 318 3.18 -10.86 12.72
N ILE A 319 2.26 -9.90 12.78
CA ILE A 319 1.93 -9.05 11.63
C ILE A 319 3.04 -8.00 11.50
N ARG A 320 3.68 -7.90 10.34
CA ARG A 320 4.85 -7.03 10.13
C ARG A 320 4.52 -5.78 9.33
N CYS A 321 3.58 -5.89 8.40
CA CYS A 321 3.17 -4.80 7.54
C CYS A 321 1.69 -4.90 7.19
N LEU A 322 1.08 -3.75 6.95
CA LEU A 322 -0.28 -3.65 6.48
C LEU A 322 -0.43 -2.40 5.60
N GLN A 323 -1.29 -2.48 4.60
CA GLN A 323 -1.68 -1.37 3.73
C GLN A 323 -3.17 -1.49 3.44
N THR A 324 -3.82 -0.36 3.14
CA THR A 324 -5.27 -0.32 2.88
C THR A 324 -5.60 0.60 1.72
N ASP A 325 -6.73 0.35 1.07
CA ASP A 325 -7.32 1.25 0.08
C ASP A 325 -8.83 1.45 0.35
N SER A 326 -9.62 1.75 -0.67
CA SER A 326 -11.06 1.97 -0.53
C SER A 326 -11.87 0.74 -0.12
N TRP A 327 -11.38 -0.48 -0.38
CA TRP A 327 -12.16 -1.70 -0.14
C TRP A 327 -11.34 -2.93 0.32
N ARG A 328 -10.00 -2.87 0.23
CA ARG A 328 -9.04 -3.92 0.59
C ARG A 328 -8.19 -3.51 1.78
N ILE A 329 -7.85 -4.52 2.57
CA ILE A 329 -6.72 -4.49 3.49
C ILE A 329 -5.78 -5.60 3.02
N VAL A 330 -4.49 -5.32 2.91
CA VAL A 330 -3.47 -6.33 2.66
C VAL A 330 -2.50 -6.33 3.84
N SER A 331 -2.41 -7.46 4.53
CA SER A 331 -1.51 -7.67 5.67
C SER A 331 -0.51 -8.79 5.37
N ALA A 332 0.67 -8.71 5.95
CA ALA A 332 1.64 -9.80 5.89
C ALA A 332 2.40 -9.96 7.21
N GLY A 333 2.94 -11.15 7.44
CA GLY A 333 3.59 -11.47 8.69
C GLY A 333 4.58 -12.63 8.66
N ASP A 334 5.03 -12.99 9.85
CA ASP A 334 6.03 -14.05 10.06
C ASP A 334 5.50 -15.45 9.76
N ASP A 335 4.19 -15.61 9.59
CA ASP A 335 3.58 -16.86 9.12
C ASP A 335 3.80 -17.13 7.63
N LYS A 336 4.64 -16.31 6.96
CA LYS A 336 5.04 -16.44 5.55
C LYS A 336 3.88 -16.18 4.58
N THR A 337 2.77 -15.64 5.07
CA THR A 337 1.58 -15.39 4.27
C THR A 337 1.35 -13.90 4.07
N LEU A 338 0.73 -13.57 2.93
CA LEU A 338 0.02 -12.32 2.75
C LEU A 338 -1.47 -12.64 2.77
N LYS A 339 -2.26 -11.85 3.48
CA LYS A 339 -3.72 -12.00 3.57
C LYS A 339 -4.38 -10.73 3.06
N MET A 340 -5.41 -10.91 2.24
CA MET A 340 -6.26 -9.83 1.78
C MET A 340 -7.62 -9.93 2.46
N TRP A 341 -8.14 -8.79 2.89
CA TRP A 341 -9.40 -8.66 3.60
C TRP A 341 -10.29 -7.63 2.92
N SER A 342 -11.60 -7.79 3.05
CA SER A 342 -12.57 -6.74 2.75
C SER A 342 -12.52 -5.69 3.87
N LEU A 343 -12.34 -4.42 3.51
CA LEU A 343 -12.33 -3.30 4.45
C LEU A 343 -13.69 -3.12 5.14
N GLU A 344 -14.78 -3.35 4.40
CA GLU A 344 -16.15 -3.16 4.90
C GLU A 344 -16.57 -4.28 5.86
N SER A 345 -16.37 -5.54 5.45
CA SER A 345 -16.86 -6.69 6.21
C SER A 345 -15.84 -7.27 7.19
N GLY A 346 -14.55 -6.96 7.01
CA GLY A 346 -13.46 -7.61 7.74
C GLY A 346 -13.23 -9.07 7.35
N GLN A 347 -13.94 -9.60 6.34
CA GLN A 347 -13.78 -10.99 5.91
C GLN A 347 -12.48 -11.18 5.14
N ARG A 348 -11.83 -12.32 5.37
CA ARG A 348 -10.66 -12.76 4.60
C ARG A 348 -11.10 -13.13 3.19
N LEU A 349 -10.56 -12.43 2.20
CA LEU A 349 -10.82 -12.70 0.79
C LEU A 349 -9.82 -13.71 0.22
N LEU A 350 -8.53 -13.57 0.58
CA LEU A 350 -7.46 -14.37 -0.01
C LEU A 350 -6.32 -14.62 0.97
N THR A 351 -5.59 -15.72 0.78
CA THR A 351 -4.28 -15.94 1.37
C THR A 351 -3.29 -16.36 0.30
N LEU A 352 -2.24 -15.55 0.13
CA LEU A 352 -1.16 -15.77 -0.81
C LEU A 352 0.02 -16.40 -0.08
N ARG A 353 0.60 -17.45 -0.69
CA ARG A 353 1.75 -18.20 -0.17
C ARG A 353 2.77 -18.35 -1.28
N CYS A 354 3.97 -17.81 -1.09
CA CYS A 354 5.09 -17.97 -2.03
C CYS A 354 6.45 -17.72 -1.37
N HIS A 355 6.51 -16.87 -0.33
CA HIS A 355 7.73 -16.69 0.45
C HIS A 355 8.05 -17.93 1.29
N THR A 356 9.34 -18.23 1.44
CA THR A 356 9.81 -19.38 2.22
C THR A 356 10.10 -19.01 3.68
N ASP A 357 10.14 -17.72 3.99
CA ASP A 357 10.32 -17.15 5.32
C ASP A 357 9.40 -15.93 5.56
N GLY A 358 9.39 -15.39 6.78
CA GLY A 358 8.49 -14.32 7.23
C GLY A 358 8.52 -13.09 6.32
N VAL A 359 7.35 -12.55 6.01
CA VAL A 359 7.20 -11.37 5.15
C VAL A 359 7.32 -10.12 6.01
N THR A 360 8.32 -9.28 5.71
CA THR A 360 8.74 -8.16 6.56
C THR A 360 8.12 -6.84 6.14
N CYS A 361 7.85 -6.68 4.85
CA CYS A 361 7.35 -5.45 4.26
C CYS A 361 6.49 -5.72 3.03
N LEU A 362 5.58 -4.79 2.76
CA LEU A 362 4.60 -4.88 1.69
C LEU A 362 4.19 -3.47 1.27
N GLN A 363 4.00 -3.28 -0.04
CA GLN A 363 3.23 -2.20 -0.61
C GLN A 363 2.35 -2.76 -1.72
N PHE A 364 1.20 -2.15 -1.98
CA PHE A 364 0.35 -2.55 -3.11
C PHE A 364 -0.31 -1.33 -3.76
N ASN A 365 -0.77 -1.52 -4.99
CA ASN A 365 -1.61 -0.59 -5.72
C ASN A 365 -2.80 -1.35 -6.34
N ASP A 366 -3.55 -0.70 -7.23
CA ASP A 366 -4.72 -1.31 -7.87
C ASP A 366 -4.44 -2.66 -8.56
N TYR A 367 -3.25 -2.80 -9.14
CA TYR A 367 -2.90 -3.89 -10.05
C TYR A 367 -1.94 -4.91 -9.45
N SER A 368 -1.13 -4.53 -8.46
CA SER A 368 -0.01 -5.34 -8.03
C SER A 368 0.32 -5.18 -6.55
N ILE A 369 0.93 -6.22 -6.00
CA ILE A 369 1.55 -6.22 -4.68
C ILE A 369 3.05 -6.38 -4.86
N VAL A 370 3.86 -5.67 -4.07
CA VAL A 370 5.28 -5.97 -3.90
C VAL A 370 5.54 -6.32 -2.44
N SER A 371 6.16 -7.48 -2.21
CA SER A 371 6.50 -7.98 -0.88
C SER A 371 7.99 -8.27 -0.75
N GLY A 372 8.54 -8.03 0.44
CA GLY A 372 9.90 -8.42 0.81
C GLY A 372 9.89 -9.35 2.01
N SER A 373 10.84 -10.29 2.07
CA SER A 373 10.91 -11.31 3.10
C SER A 373 12.32 -11.50 3.64
N TYR A 374 12.40 -12.17 4.80
CA TYR A 374 13.64 -12.71 5.34
C TYR A 374 14.31 -13.75 4.41
N ASP A 375 13.56 -14.32 3.46
CA ASP A 375 14.09 -15.23 2.44
C ASP A 375 15.00 -14.56 1.39
N LYS A 376 15.28 -13.25 1.55
CA LYS A 376 16.14 -12.42 0.70
C LYS A 376 15.56 -12.09 -0.67
N THR A 377 14.30 -12.45 -0.92
CA THR A 377 13.63 -12.21 -2.20
C THR A 377 12.60 -11.09 -2.12
N VAL A 378 12.55 -10.27 -3.17
CA VAL A 378 11.41 -9.37 -3.41
C VAL A 378 10.48 -10.08 -4.39
N LYS A 379 9.18 -10.12 -4.10
CA LYS A 379 8.18 -10.72 -4.99
C LYS A 379 7.20 -9.66 -5.48
N LEU A 380 7.00 -9.61 -6.79
CA LEU A 380 5.98 -8.81 -7.46
C LEU A 380 4.82 -9.73 -7.86
N TRP A 381 3.64 -9.43 -7.34
CA TRP A 381 2.39 -10.15 -7.61
C TRP A 381 1.54 -9.28 -8.53
N ASP A 382 1.37 -9.67 -9.79
CA ASP A 382 0.62 -8.92 -10.79
C ASP A 382 -0.75 -9.53 -11.03
N PHE A 383 -1.81 -8.76 -10.73
CA PHE A 383 -3.21 -9.12 -10.93
C PHE A 383 -3.79 -8.58 -12.24
N THR A 384 -2.98 -7.91 -13.06
CA THR A 384 -3.43 -7.31 -14.32
C THR A 384 -4.06 -8.38 -15.22
N PRO A 385 -5.29 -8.16 -15.74
CA PRO A 385 -5.93 -9.08 -16.67
C PRO A 385 -5.10 -9.27 -17.95
N SER A 386 -5.01 -10.51 -18.44
CA SER A 386 -4.41 -10.79 -19.75
C SER A 386 -5.27 -10.20 -20.87
N HIS A 387 -4.61 -9.57 -21.85
CA HIS A 387 -5.28 -8.84 -22.94
C HIS A 387 -6.10 -9.72 -23.88
N ASP A 388 -5.75 -10.99 -23.96
CA ASP A 388 -6.34 -11.93 -24.94
C ASP A 388 -7.85 -12.10 -24.77
N PHE A 389 -8.42 -11.80 -23.59
CA PHE A 389 -9.86 -11.90 -23.34
C PHE A 389 -10.67 -10.65 -23.74
N LEU A 390 -10.02 -9.51 -24.00
CA LEU A 390 -10.70 -8.23 -24.29
C LEU A 390 -10.88 -7.95 -25.79
N ASN A 391 -10.28 -8.77 -26.65
CA ASN A 391 -10.51 -8.80 -28.08
C ASN A 391 -11.11 -10.17 -28.47
N PRO A 392 -12.43 -10.38 -28.29
CA PRO A 392 -13.07 -11.42 -29.07
C PRO A 392 -12.96 -10.98 -30.54
N GLY A 393 -12.28 -11.79 -31.35
CA GLY A 393 -12.30 -11.66 -32.81
C GLY A 393 -13.71 -11.74 -33.38
#